data_AF-S6CEB4-F1
#
_entry.id   AF-S6CEB4-F1
#
_cell.length_a   1.000
_cell.length_b   1.000
_cell.length_c   1.000
_cell.angle_alpha   90.00
_cell.angle_beta   90.00
_cell.angle_gamma   90.00
#
_symmetry.space_group_name_H-M   'P 1'
#
loop_
_entity.id
_entity.type
_entity.pdbx_description
1 polymer ?
#
loop_
_entity_poly.entity_id
_entity_poly.type
_entity_poly.pdbx_seq_one_letter_code
_entity_poly.pdbx_strand_id
1 'polypeptide(L)'
;MGEGRRISIRVPALTRVEGEGALELEIDDRGIRELRLRIFEPPRYFEKLLEGRDPGELLDAVARICGICPVAYQMSASQAIEQAFGMVPDPWITAMRRVFYCGEWLQSHALHIHLLALPDFLGFDDAMAMAGEHPEVLRRGLRLQALGNDLIALFGGRSVHPVGVVPGGFARAPAAAAVAALRERLLDARDEAEALLAWCATLPLPEIRQAFVSVALRHPEEYPLYAGSIVSSDGLAIDAADFEAHFSERQQPYSTALHAHLHGRPYLVGPLARLNLNHDRLPPPVAAALRATGLRATGLSFPSANPFHGIVARAVEILLAVHEAARLLADYQPHTPAQPWRAREGVGFGATEAPRGLLWHRYQFDDAGRVRQARIRTAHQSEPGTDRRRPAPEPGGLRPATPGGGSAPSRRAGDTQLRSLHLLRHPFPAAESAPAMRRLLLAGIGSHHPGDRAGWQALKRLEEWPPADSGWEGVHRRILHPGLDLLPALREVDAALLLDALPPGATASRLLRDHDLLTAPVTGSAHALGVSEALALAQPLGLLPPRLVLLGLGNDWEACLLRLAQQALQRM
;
A
#
# COMPACT_ATOMS: atom_id res chain seq x y z
N MET A 1 -23.98 30.61 -37.26
CA MET A 1 -23.19 29.41 -36.88
C MET A 1 -22.82 29.58 -35.43
N GLY A 2 -23.46 28.86 -34.51
CA GLY A 2 -23.14 28.96 -33.09
C GLY A 2 -21.76 28.36 -32.82
N GLU A 3 -20.93 29.04 -32.04
CA GLU A 3 -19.67 28.48 -31.54
C GLU A 3 -19.99 27.22 -30.72
N GLY A 4 -19.45 26.08 -31.15
CA GLY A 4 -19.66 24.80 -30.47
C GLY A 4 -19.14 24.84 -29.03
N ARG A 5 -19.83 24.16 -28.11
CA ARG A 5 -19.47 24.20 -26.69
C ARG A 5 -18.23 23.36 -26.45
N ARG A 6 -17.14 24.00 -26.00
CA ARG A 6 -15.91 23.32 -25.61
C ARG A 6 -15.79 23.24 -24.10
N ILE A 7 -15.50 22.04 -23.58
CA ILE A 7 -15.31 21.76 -22.15
C ILE A 7 -13.89 21.21 -21.98
N SER A 8 -13.09 21.87 -21.13
CA SER A 8 -11.78 21.38 -20.70
C SER A 8 -11.89 20.96 -19.23
N ILE A 9 -11.63 19.69 -18.94
CA ILE A 9 -11.51 19.18 -17.57
C ILE A 9 -10.03 18.87 -17.30
N ARG A 10 -9.50 19.46 -16.24
CA ARG A 10 -8.12 19.23 -15.80
C ARG A 10 -8.13 18.81 -14.35
N VAL A 11 -7.67 17.59 -14.10
CA VAL A 11 -7.39 17.07 -12.77
C VAL A 11 -5.87 17.09 -12.61
N PRO A 12 -5.31 18.12 -11.96
CA PRO A 12 -3.86 18.34 -11.94
C PRO A 12 -3.11 17.28 -11.13
N ALA A 13 -3.80 16.60 -10.21
CA ALA A 13 -3.29 15.49 -9.44
C ALA A 13 -4.42 14.49 -9.16
N LEU A 14 -4.21 13.23 -9.50
CA LEU A 14 -5.07 12.12 -9.11
C LEU A 14 -4.78 11.76 -7.65
N THR A 15 -5.82 11.63 -6.84
CA THR A 15 -5.73 11.22 -5.43
C THR A 15 -6.10 9.75 -5.27
N ARG A 16 -5.78 9.16 -4.12
CA ARG A 16 -6.06 7.74 -3.81
C ARG A 16 -5.46 6.74 -4.81
N VAL A 17 -4.31 7.11 -5.38
CA VAL A 17 -3.44 6.26 -6.18
C VAL A 17 -2.01 6.37 -5.65
N GLU A 18 -1.17 5.39 -5.95
CA GLU A 18 0.28 5.50 -5.72
C GLU A 18 0.96 6.05 -6.97
N GLY A 19 2.00 6.86 -6.77
CA GLY A 19 2.65 7.65 -7.81
C GLY A 19 1.95 8.98 -8.10
N GLU A 20 2.53 9.74 -9.03
CA GLU A 20 2.06 11.07 -9.41
C GLU A 20 1.45 11.08 -10.81
N GLY A 21 0.15 11.34 -10.91
CA GLY A 21 -0.60 11.35 -12.16
C GLY A 21 -1.60 12.49 -12.26
N ALA A 22 -1.92 12.89 -13.49
CA ALA A 22 -2.90 13.92 -13.83
C ALA A 22 -3.80 13.45 -14.98
N LEU A 23 -5.01 14.00 -15.06
CA LEU A 23 -5.96 13.74 -16.13
C LEU A 23 -6.30 15.04 -16.86
N GLU A 24 -6.13 15.04 -18.18
CA GLU A 24 -6.55 16.12 -19.07
C GLU A 24 -7.60 15.58 -20.05
N LEU A 25 -8.73 16.28 -20.15
CA LEU A 25 -9.83 15.91 -21.04
C LEU A 25 -10.34 17.14 -21.78
N GLU A 26 -10.38 17.07 -23.10
CA GLU A 26 -11.00 18.07 -23.95
C GLU A 26 -12.22 17.45 -24.65
N ILE A 27 -13.38 18.08 -24.47
CA ILE A 27 -14.65 17.65 -25.03
C ILE A 27 -15.22 18.77 -25.89
N ASP A 28 -15.77 18.42 -27.04
CA ASP A 28 -16.62 19.31 -27.83
C ASP A 28 -17.96 18.64 -28.19
N ASP A 29 -18.76 19.30 -29.03
CA ASP A 29 -20.07 18.80 -29.46
C ASP A 29 -20.03 17.41 -30.14
N ARG A 30 -18.84 16.93 -30.57
CA ARG A 30 -18.66 15.61 -31.19
C ARG A 30 -18.14 14.55 -30.21
N GLY A 31 -17.92 14.91 -28.94
CA GLY A 31 -17.44 14.01 -27.90
C GLY A 31 -16.01 14.33 -27.43
N ILE A 32 -15.33 13.32 -26.87
CA ILE A 32 -13.97 13.47 -26.35
C ILE A 32 -13.00 13.65 -27.52
N ARG A 33 -12.37 14.83 -27.57
CA ARG A 33 -11.31 15.16 -28.53
C ARG A 33 -9.95 14.70 -28.06
N GLU A 34 -9.70 14.85 -26.77
CA GLU A 34 -8.43 14.50 -26.15
C GLU A 34 -8.66 13.93 -24.76
N LEU A 35 -7.95 12.86 -24.45
CA LEU A 35 -7.86 12.22 -23.14
C LEU A 35 -6.38 11.94 -22.93
N ARG A 36 -5.78 12.48 -21.87
CA ARG A 36 -4.39 12.20 -21.49
C ARG A 36 -4.34 11.85 -20.01
N LEU A 37 -3.85 10.65 -19.72
CA LEU A 37 -3.38 10.26 -18.40
C LEU A 37 -1.88 10.56 -18.35
N ARG A 38 -1.53 11.70 -17.76
CA ARG A 38 -0.13 12.09 -17.59
C ARG A 38 0.41 11.53 -16.30
N ILE A 39 1.35 10.60 -16.38
CA ILE A 39 2.21 10.25 -15.25
C ILE A 39 3.41 11.20 -15.30
N PHE A 40 3.73 11.84 -14.18
CA PHE A 40 4.82 12.83 -14.12
C PHE A 40 5.80 12.57 -12.97
N GLU A 41 5.66 11.43 -12.29
CA GLU A 41 6.64 10.99 -11.31
C GLU A 41 8.03 10.93 -11.96
N PRO A 42 9.07 11.49 -11.30
CA PRO A 42 10.40 11.56 -11.88
C PRO A 42 10.97 10.16 -12.11
N PRO A 43 11.49 9.85 -13.32
CA PRO A 43 12.11 8.57 -13.58
C PRO A 43 13.34 8.36 -12.69
N ARG A 44 13.39 7.23 -12.00
CA ARG A 44 14.49 6.84 -11.10
C ARG A 44 15.59 6.03 -11.79
N TYR A 45 15.39 5.66 -13.05
CA TYR A 45 16.36 4.99 -13.92
C TYR A 45 16.96 3.69 -13.35
N PHE A 46 16.16 2.88 -12.67
CA PHE A 46 16.61 1.60 -12.06
C PHE A 46 17.33 0.68 -13.04
N GLU A 47 16.85 0.55 -14.28
CA GLU A 47 17.48 -0.30 -15.29
C GLU A 47 18.95 0.06 -15.53
N LYS A 48 19.29 1.35 -15.51
CA LYS A 48 20.66 1.83 -15.66
C LYS A 48 21.44 1.79 -14.33
N LEU A 49 20.77 2.10 -13.22
CA LEU A 49 21.34 2.06 -11.87
C LEU A 49 21.84 0.66 -11.46
N LEU A 50 21.21 -0.38 -12.01
CA LEU A 50 21.52 -1.77 -11.70
C LEU A 50 22.77 -2.29 -12.43
N GLU A 51 23.26 -1.62 -13.46
CA GLU A 51 24.49 -2.06 -14.14
C GLU A 51 25.70 -2.03 -13.18
N GLY A 52 26.52 -3.08 -13.23
CA GLY A 52 27.69 -3.31 -12.36
C GLY A 52 27.39 -3.92 -10.99
N ARG A 53 26.12 -4.00 -10.59
CA ARG A 53 25.67 -4.56 -9.30
C ARG A 53 25.80 -6.07 -9.27
N ASP A 54 26.11 -6.63 -8.12
CA ASP A 54 26.03 -8.07 -7.90
C ASP A 54 24.57 -8.52 -7.70
N PRO A 55 24.29 -9.84 -7.78
CA PRO A 55 22.93 -10.37 -7.70
C PRO A 55 22.23 -10.10 -6.35
N GLY A 56 22.98 -10.03 -5.25
CA GLY A 56 22.43 -9.72 -3.92
C GLY A 56 22.00 -8.25 -3.84
N GLU A 57 22.90 -7.34 -4.23
CA GLU A 57 22.60 -5.91 -4.34
C GLU A 57 21.42 -5.64 -5.28
N LEU A 58 21.30 -6.39 -6.37
CA LEU A 58 20.18 -6.29 -7.31
C LEU A 58 18.84 -6.60 -6.62
N LEU A 59 18.74 -7.69 -5.86
CA LEU A 59 17.51 -8.07 -5.15
C LEU A 59 17.12 -7.02 -4.10
N ASP A 60 18.09 -6.44 -3.42
CA ASP A 60 17.85 -5.32 -2.54
C ASP A 60 17.37 -4.10 -3.31
N ALA A 61 18.09 -3.69 -4.35
CA ALA A 61 17.79 -2.48 -5.11
C ALA A 61 16.37 -2.50 -5.72
N VAL A 62 15.96 -3.61 -6.35
CA VAL A 62 14.63 -3.70 -6.99
C VAL A 62 13.47 -3.61 -6.00
N ALA A 63 13.67 -4.00 -4.74
CA ALA A 63 12.67 -3.83 -3.69
C ALA A 63 12.37 -2.36 -3.36
N ARG A 64 13.21 -1.41 -3.82
CA ARG A 64 13.00 0.04 -3.65
C ARG A 64 12.28 0.68 -4.83
N ILE A 65 11.90 -0.10 -5.86
CA ILE A 65 11.11 0.41 -6.99
C ILE A 65 9.72 0.81 -6.51
N CYS A 66 9.07 0.01 -5.66
CA CYS A 66 7.77 0.34 -5.10
C CYS A 66 7.71 -0.08 -3.63
N GLY A 67 7.22 0.81 -2.77
CA GLY A 67 7.02 0.53 -1.34
C GLY A 67 5.83 -0.39 -1.03
N ILE A 68 4.93 -0.61 -2.00
CA ILE A 68 3.73 -1.45 -1.82
C ILE A 68 3.94 -2.85 -2.37
N CYS A 69 4.61 -3.02 -3.51
CA CYS A 69 4.86 -4.33 -4.10
C CYS A 69 6.35 -4.70 -4.26
N PRO A 70 7.18 -4.61 -3.20
CA PRO A 70 8.61 -4.89 -3.29
C PRO A 70 8.94 -6.39 -3.47
N VAL A 71 8.08 -7.30 -3.00
CA VAL A 71 8.24 -8.75 -3.13
C VAL A 71 8.11 -9.18 -4.59
N ALA A 72 7.15 -8.64 -5.34
CA ALA A 72 7.02 -8.95 -6.77
C ALA A 72 8.32 -8.69 -7.53
N TYR A 73 8.93 -7.53 -7.30
CA TYR A 73 10.22 -7.17 -7.92
C TYR A 73 11.34 -8.12 -7.52
N GLN A 74 11.43 -8.47 -6.24
CA GLN A 74 12.43 -9.42 -5.76
C GLN A 74 12.24 -10.81 -6.37
N MET A 75 11.00 -11.28 -6.47
CA MET A 75 10.70 -12.61 -6.97
C MET A 75 10.91 -12.73 -8.48
N SER A 76 10.49 -11.74 -9.26
CA SER A 76 10.81 -11.65 -10.69
C SER A 76 12.33 -11.57 -10.92
N ALA A 77 13.05 -10.81 -10.10
CA ALA A 77 14.50 -10.74 -10.16
C ALA A 77 15.20 -12.05 -9.75
N SER A 78 14.74 -12.72 -8.68
CA SER A 78 15.26 -14.01 -8.26
C SER A 78 15.13 -15.05 -9.36
N GLN A 79 13.97 -15.14 -10.02
CA GLN A 79 13.77 -16.06 -11.14
C GLN A 79 14.75 -15.81 -12.28
N ALA A 80 14.95 -14.55 -12.65
CA ALA A 80 15.88 -14.19 -13.71
C ALA A 80 17.34 -14.50 -13.34
N ILE A 81 17.77 -14.21 -12.10
CA ILE A 81 19.10 -14.59 -11.61
C ILE A 81 19.28 -16.11 -11.66
N GLU A 82 18.31 -16.85 -11.14
CA GLU A 82 18.38 -18.31 -11.04
C GLU A 82 18.38 -18.97 -12.40
N GLN A 83 17.56 -18.49 -13.33
CA GLN A 83 17.57 -18.98 -14.69
C GLN A 83 18.92 -18.71 -15.36
N ALA A 84 19.47 -17.49 -15.23
CA ALA A 84 20.78 -17.14 -15.81
C ALA A 84 21.91 -18.02 -15.24
N PHE A 85 21.83 -18.37 -13.96
CA PHE A 85 22.86 -19.17 -13.29
C PHE A 85 22.61 -20.69 -13.39
N GLY A 86 21.52 -21.12 -14.05
CA GLY A 86 21.16 -22.52 -14.21
C GLY A 86 20.78 -23.20 -12.90
N MET A 87 20.10 -22.45 -12.02
CA MET A 87 19.61 -22.93 -10.73
C MET A 87 18.15 -23.39 -10.86
N VAL A 88 17.80 -24.44 -10.11
CA VAL A 88 16.42 -24.90 -9.96
C VAL A 88 16.08 -24.84 -8.47
N PRO A 89 15.27 -23.86 -8.04
CA PRO A 89 14.90 -23.70 -6.64
C PRO A 89 14.23 -24.96 -6.08
N ASP A 90 14.58 -25.28 -4.84
CA ASP A 90 14.02 -26.42 -4.12
C ASP A 90 12.49 -26.25 -3.97
N PRO A 91 11.70 -27.34 -3.95
CA PRO A 91 10.26 -27.26 -3.70
C PRO A 91 9.90 -26.47 -2.44
N TRP A 92 10.67 -26.60 -1.36
CA TRP A 92 10.48 -25.81 -0.14
C TRP A 92 10.69 -24.32 -0.40
N ILE A 93 11.74 -23.94 -1.13
CA ILE A 93 12.03 -22.54 -1.47
C ILE A 93 10.89 -21.96 -2.31
N THR A 94 10.45 -22.69 -3.33
CA THR A 94 9.34 -22.28 -4.20
C THR A 94 8.05 -22.09 -3.40
N ALA A 95 7.73 -23.03 -2.50
CA ALA A 95 6.57 -22.92 -1.60
C ALA A 95 6.67 -21.69 -0.68
N MET A 96 7.82 -21.45 -0.06
CA MET A 96 8.01 -20.31 0.85
C MET A 96 8.01 -18.97 0.10
N ARG A 97 8.48 -18.93 -1.15
CA ARG A 97 8.33 -17.76 -2.02
C ARG A 97 6.88 -17.48 -2.36
N ARG A 98 6.06 -18.52 -2.60
CA ARG A 98 4.61 -18.35 -2.77
C ARG A 98 3.97 -17.77 -1.50
N VAL A 99 4.30 -18.27 -0.31
CA VAL A 99 3.82 -17.71 0.97
C VAL A 99 4.23 -16.23 1.13
N PHE A 100 5.48 -15.91 0.83
CA PHE A 100 6.00 -14.55 0.87
C PHE A 100 5.24 -13.61 -0.09
N TYR A 101 4.91 -14.11 -1.28
CA TYR A 101 4.09 -13.40 -2.28
C TYR A 101 2.62 -13.26 -1.86
N CYS A 102 2.02 -14.27 -1.21
CA CYS A 102 0.69 -14.17 -0.61
C CYS A 102 0.62 -13.01 0.39
N GLY A 103 1.69 -12.77 1.16
CA GLY A 103 1.81 -11.61 2.05
C GLY A 103 1.64 -10.28 1.32
N GLU A 104 2.32 -10.11 0.18
CA GLU A 104 2.21 -8.91 -0.66
C GLU A 104 0.82 -8.74 -1.29
N TRP A 105 0.23 -9.82 -1.83
CA TRP A 105 -1.12 -9.77 -2.38
C TRP A 105 -2.14 -9.36 -1.32
N LEU A 106 -2.09 -10.01 -0.15
CA LEU A 106 -2.96 -9.71 0.97
C LEU A 106 -2.82 -8.26 1.43
N GLN A 107 -1.58 -7.81 1.66
CA GLN A 107 -1.28 -6.43 2.06
C GLN A 107 -1.77 -5.41 1.03
N SER A 108 -1.41 -5.61 -0.23
CA SER A 108 -1.66 -4.64 -1.30
C SER A 108 -3.14 -4.58 -1.70
N HIS A 109 -3.84 -5.71 -1.75
CA HIS A 109 -5.27 -5.71 -2.07
C HIS A 109 -6.10 -5.15 -0.94
N ALA A 110 -5.78 -5.48 0.32
CA ALA A 110 -6.47 -4.92 1.48
C ALA A 110 -6.32 -3.40 1.51
N LEU A 111 -5.10 -2.89 1.30
CA LEU A 111 -4.82 -1.45 1.14
C LEU A 111 -5.68 -0.83 0.03
N HIS A 112 -5.66 -1.42 -1.17
CA HIS A 112 -6.40 -0.87 -2.31
C HIS A 112 -7.91 -0.83 -2.06
N ILE A 113 -8.50 -1.93 -1.59
CA ILE A 113 -9.94 -2.02 -1.39
C ILE A 113 -10.38 -0.99 -0.34
N HIS A 114 -9.78 -1.01 0.85
CA HIS A 114 -10.30 -0.29 2.01
C HIS A 114 -9.90 1.18 2.09
N LEU A 115 -8.72 1.54 1.57
CA LEU A 115 -8.19 2.89 1.73
C LEU A 115 -8.29 3.72 0.46
N LEU A 116 -8.34 3.07 -0.70
CA LEU A 116 -8.32 3.75 -2.00
C LEU A 116 -9.67 3.71 -2.70
N ALA A 117 -10.21 2.51 -2.92
CA ALA A 117 -11.34 2.30 -3.81
C ALA A 117 -12.73 2.43 -3.16
N LEU A 118 -12.94 1.84 -1.97
CA LEU A 118 -14.26 1.81 -1.33
C LEU A 118 -14.88 3.19 -1.07
N PRO A 119 -14.11 4.24 -0.69
CA PRO A 119 -14.69 5.58 -0.55
C PRO A 119 -15.43 6.05 -1.81
N ASP A 120 -14.92 5.74 -3.02
CA ASP A 120 -15.63 6.09 -4.27
C ASP A 120 -16.95 5.35 -4.44
N PHE A 121 -16.95 4.03 -4.20
CA PHE A 121 -18.15 3.20 -4.36
C PHE A 121 -19.25 3.56 -3.37
N LEU A 122 -18.88 4.12 -2.22
CA LEU A 122 -19.78 4.47 -1.13
C LEU A 122 -20.05 5.98 -1.03
N GLY A 123 -19.43 6.80 -1.89
CA GLY A 123 -19.66 8.24 -1.95
C GLY A 123 -18.98 9.05 -0.84
N PHE A 124 -17.94 8.52 -0.22
CA PHE A 124 -17.12 9.23 0.77
C PHE A 124 -15.91 9.92 0.11
N ASP A 125 -15.47 11.03 0.70
CA ASP A 125 -14.31 11.77 0.20
C ASP A 125 -13.00 11.00 0.42
N ASP A 126 -12.90 10.28 1.54
CA ASP A 126 -11.77 9.43 1.89
C ASP A 126 -12.16 8.29 2.85
N ALA A 127 -11.19 7.43 3.17
CA ALA A 127 -11.38 6.30 4.05
C ALA A 127 -11.64 6.69 5.52
N MET A 128 -11.23 7.88 5.96
CA MET A 128 -11.47 8.36 7.33
C MET A 128 -12.91 8.82 7.48
N ALA A 129 -13.42 9.55 6.50
CA ALA A 129 -14.84 9.90 6.42
C ALA A 129 -15.70 8.63 6.38
N MET A 130 -15.34 7.66 5.53
CA MET A 130 -16.01 6.36 5.46
C MET A 130 -15.97 5.62 6.81
N ALA A 131 -14.87 5.69 7.55
CA ALA A 131 -14.74 5.00 8.84
C ALA A 131 -15.64 5.58 9.95
N GLY A 132 -16.11 6.82 9.81
CA GLY A 132 -17.12 7.39 10.71
C GLY A 132 -18.44 6.62 10.68
N GLU A 133 -18.80 6.07 9.51
CA GLU A 133 -20.05 5.30 9.31
C GLU A 133 -19.81 3.78 9.20
N HIS A 134 -18.65 3.38 8.67
CA HIS A 134 -18.26 1.99 8.45
C HIS A 134 -16.92 1.64 9.14
N PRO A 135 -16.80 1.79 10.48
CA PRO A 135 -15.53 1.57 11.17
C PRO A 135 -15.02 0.13 11.04
N GLU A 136 -15.92 -0.86 11.02
CA GLU A 136 -15.53 -2.27 10.87
C GLU A 136 -14.99 -2.61 9.48
N VAL A 137 -15.37 -1.86 8.44
CA VAL A 137 -14.78 -2.01 7.10
C VAL A 137 -13.32 -1.60 7.15
N LEU A 138 -13.02 -0.41 7.68
CA LEU A 138 -11.65 0.06 7.78
C LEU A 138 -10.81 -0.86 8.70
N ARG A 139 -11.35 -1.26 9.86
CA ARG A 139 -10.66 -2.16 10.79
C ARG A 139 -10.30 -3.50 10.15
N ARG A 140 -11.23 -4.12 9.41
CA ARG A 140 -10.97 -5.35 8.63
C ARG A 140 -9.84 -5.15 7.63
N GLY A 141 -9.89 -4.06 6.86
CA GLY A 141 -8.85 -3.70 5.90
C GLY A 141 -7.47 -3.58 6.54
N LEU A 142 -7.39 -2.89 7.69
CA LEU A 142 -6.16 -2.76 8.46
C LEU A 142 -5.69 -4.11 8.98
N ARG A 143 -6.55 -4.96 9.55
CA ARG A 143 -6.19 -6.31 10.04
C ARG A 143 -5.64 -7.21 8.93
N LEU A 144 -6.31 -7.27 7.78
CA LEU A 144 -5.84 -8.05 6.63
C LEU A 144 -4.53 -7.49 6.07
N GLN A 145 -4.41 -6.17 5.93
CA GLN A 145 -3.18 -5.53 5.47
C GLN A 145 -2.00 -5.87 6.37
N ALA A 146 -2.23 -5.82 7.67
CA ALA A 146 -1.26 -6.13 8.69
C ALA A 146 -0.82 -7.61 8.61
N LEU A 147 -1.77 -8.53 8.41
CA LEU A 147 -1.46 -9.95 8.29
C LEU A 147 -0.58 -10.23 7.07
N GLY A 148 -0.84 -9.55 5.96
CA GLY A 148 0.04 -9.56 4.80
C GLY A 148 1.45 -9.04 5.12
N ASN A 149 1.56 -7.92 5.86
CA ASN A 149 2.85 -7.38 6.30
C ASN A 149 3.64 -8.39 7.16
N ASP A 150 2.97 -9.12 8.06
CA ASP A 150 3.62 -10.12 8.91
C ASP A 150 4.13 -11.31 8.10
N LEU A 151 3.39 -11.77 7.09
CA LEU A 151 3.87 -12.79 6.15
C LEU A 151 5.12 -12.34 5.40
N ILE A 152 5.17 -11.07 4.96
CA ILE A 152 6.37 -10.51 4.33
C ILE A 152 7.52 -10.45 5.35
N ALA A 153 7.28 -9.93 6.55
CA ALA A 153 8.31 -9.80 7.57
C ALA A 153 8.88 -11.15 8.05
N LEU A 154 8.07 -12.21 8.03
CA LEU A 154 8.46 -13.56 8.45
C LEU A 154 9.72 -14.04 7.71
N PHE A 155 9.74 -13.92 6.39
CA PHE A 155 10.88 -14.31 5.54
C PHE A 155 11.79 -13.12 5.19
N GLY A 156 11.21 -11.94 4.97
CA GLY A 156 11.90 -10.75 4.49
C GLY A 156 12.57 -9.91 5.58
N GLY A 157 12.37 -10.24 6.86
CA GLY A 157 12.88 -9.51 8.04
C GLY A 157 12.14 -8.20 8.34
N ARG A 158 11.56 -7.56 7.32
CA ARG A 158 10.68 -6.38 7.43
C ARG A 158 9.65 -6.42 6.31
N SER A 159 8.50 -5.76 6.51
CA SER A 159 7.39 -5.78 5.56
C SER A 159 7.55 -4.83 4.38
N VAL A 160 8.29 -3.73 4.55
CA VAL A 160 8.58 -2.75 3.49
C VAL A 160 10.05 -2.85 3.11
N HIS A 161 10.30 -2.96 1.80
CA HIS A 161 11.62 -3.19 1.21
C HIS A 161 12.37 -4.38 1.88
N PRO A 162 11.75 -5.57 1.98
CA PRO A 162 12.34 -6.75 2.63
C PRO A 162 13.78 -7.03 2.18
N VAL A 163 14.61 -7.52 3.10
CA VAL A 163 16.06 -7.77 2.90
C VAL A 163 16.41 -9.24 3.06
N GLY A 164 15.42 -10.10 3.31
CA GLY A 164 15.62 -11.53 3.57
C GLY A 164 15.75 -12.39 2.32
N VAL A 165 15.55 -11.84 1.12
CA VAL A 165 15.66 -12.58 -0.14
C VAL A 165 17.11 -12.60 -0.61
N VAL A 166 17.60 -13.77 -1.00
CA VAL A 166 18.94 -13.97 -1.57
C VAL A 166 18.84 -14.84 -2.82
N PRO A 167 19.85 -14.84 -3.72
CA PRO A 167 19.86 -15.78 -4.83
C PRO A 167 19.75 -17.22 -4.30
N GLY A 168 18.86 -18.02 -4.89
CA GLY A 168 18.62 -19.40 -4.46
C GLY A 168 17.72 -19.57 -3.24
N GLY A 169 17.17 -18.50 -2.64
CA GLY A 169 16.15 -18.64 -1.58
C GLY A 169 16.05 -17.45 -0.64
N PHE A 170 16.19 -17.71 0.65
CA PHE A 170 16.09 -16.75 1.76
C PHE A 170 17.35 -16.80 2.64
N ALA A 171 17.65 -15.68 3.30
CA ALA A 171 18.77 -15.59 4.23
C ALA A 171 18.59 -16.49 5.47
N ARG A 172 17.34 -16.79 5.85
CA ARG A 172 17.01 -17.67 6.98
C ARG A 172 15.68 -18.40 6.78
N ALA A 173 15.56 -19.57 7.39
CA ALA A 173 14.29 -20.26 7.56
C ALA A 173 13.66 -19.80 8.89
N PRO A 174 12.40 -19.36 8.90
CA PRO A 174 11.70 -18.99 10.13
C PRO A 174 11.56 -20.17 11.11
N ALA A 175 11.49 -19.86 12.41
CA ALA A 175 11.23 -20.87 13.44
C ALA A 175 9.81 -21.44 13.30
N ALA A 176 9.66 -22.76 13.48
CA ALA A 176 8.38 -23.46 13.32
C ALA A 176 7.25 -22.86 14.19
N ALA A 177 7.56 -22.44 15.43
CA ALA A 177 6.59 -21.82 16.32
C ALA A 177 6.04 -20.48 15.78
N ALA A 178 6.90 -19.65 15.17
CA ALA A 178 6.48 -18.38 14.57
C ALA A 178 5.58 -18.62 13.34
N VAL A 179 5.91 -19.65 12.54
CA VAL A 179 5.09 -20.05 11.39
C VAL A 179 3.74 -20.58 11.83
N ALA A 180 3.70 -21.46 12.84
CA ALA A 180 2.46 -21.99 13.39
C ALA A 180 1.54 -20.88 13.91
N ALA A 181 2.09 -19.93 14.68
CA ALA A 181 1.32 -18.78 15.18
C ALA A 181 0.74 -17.91 14.05
N LEU A 182 1.50 -17.69 12.98
CA LEU A 182 1.01 -16.92 11.82
C LEU A 182 -0.05 -17.70 11.02
N ARG A 183 0.10 -19.02 10.93
CA ARG A 183 -0.89 -19.89 10.29
C ARG A 183 -2.23 -19.84 11.00
N GLU A 184 -2.27 -19.92 12.33
CA GLU A 184 -3.54 -19.83 13.07
C GLU A 184 -4.25 -18.50 12.77
N ARG A 185 -3.50 -17.39 12.74
CA ARG A 185 -4.05 -16.08 12.35
C ARG A 185 -4.58 -16.03 10.91
N LEU A 186 -4.00 -16.80 9.99
CA LEU A 186 -4.53 -16.95 8.63
C LEU A 186 -5.83 -17.75 8.60
N LEU A 187 -5.93 -18.80 9.42
CA LEU A 187 -7.16 -19.57 9.56
C LEU A 187 -8.28 -18.70 10.13
N ASP A 188 -8.00 -17.90 11.16
CA ASP A 188 -8.95 -16.96 11.75
C ASP A 188 -9.39 -15.85 10.77
N ALA A 189 -8.45 -15.36 9.93
CA ALA A 189 -8.73 -14.32 8.94
C ALA A 189 -9.55 -14.80 7.74
N ARG A 190 -9.79 -16.12 7.61
CA ARG A 190 -10.54 -16.68 6.48
C ARG A 190 -11.97 -16.14 6.44
N ASP A 191 -12.65 -16.12 7.58
CA ASP A 191 -14.03 -15.64 7.67
C ASP A 191 -14.12 -14.15 7.33
N GLU A 192 -13.12 -13.36 7.73
CA GLU A 192 -13.03 -11.94 7.35
C GLU A 192 -12.84 -11.75 5.84
N ALA A 193 -12.01 -12.59 5.21
CA ALA A 193 -11.78 -12.58 3.78
C ALA A 193 -13.03 -13.02 2.97
N GLU A 194 -13.73 -14.05 3.44
CA GLU A 194 -15.01 -14.48 2.85
C GLU A 194 -16.09 -13.40 3.00
N ALA A 195 -16.20 -12.78 4.18
CA ALA A 195 -17.12 -11.67 4.42
C ALA A 195 -16.76 -10.43 3.58
N LEU A 196 -15.47 -10.17 3.32
CA LEU A 196 -15.04 -9.10 2.41
C LEU A 196 -15.49 -9.39 0.97
N LEU A 197 -15.26 -10.62 0.49
CA LEU A 197 -15.70 -11.03 -0.84
C LEU A 197 -17.22 -10.90 -1.00
N ALA A 198 -18.00 -11.40 -0.04
CA ALA A 198 -19.44 -11.27 -0.04
C ALA A 198 -19.91 -9.81 -0.05
N TRP A 199 -19.23 -8.92 0.69
CA TRP A 199 -19.59 -7.51 0.72
C TRP A 199 -19.16 -6.74 -0.53
N CYS A 200 -17.98 -7.01 -1.09
CA CYS A 200 -17.58 -6.44 -2.39
C CYS A 200 -18.55 -6.83 -3.51
N ALA A 201 -19.19 -8.00 -3.41
CA ALA A 201 -20.21 -8.45 -4.33
C ALA A 201 -21.54 -7.65 -4.26
N THR A 202 -21.80 -6.94 -3.16
CA THR A 202 -23.01 -6.11 -2.98
C THR A 202 -22.81 -4.64 -3.31
N LEU A 203 -21.60 -4.24 -3.72
CA LEU A 203 -21.31 -2.84 -4.03
C LEU A 203 -22.12 -2.36 -5.25
N PRO A 204 -22.48 -1.07 -5.31
CA PRO A 204 -23.14 -0.48 -6.48
C PRO A 204 -22.12 -0.28 -7.60
N LEU A 205 -21.73 -1.38 -8.27
CA LEU A 205 -20.74 -1.35 -9.34
C LEU A 205 -21.35 -0.68 -10.60
N PRO A 206 -20.69 0.36 -11.17
CA PRO A 206 -21.13 0.93 -12.43
C PRO A 206 -21.09 -0.10 -13.57
N GLU A 207 -22.16 -0.17 -14.35
CA GLU A 207 -22.25 -1.04 -15.52
C GLU A 207 -21.61 -0.37 -16.75
N ILE A 208 -20.29 -0.51 -16.87
CA ILE A 208 -19.51 0.01 -18.00
C ILE A 208 -18.73 -1.13 -18.64
N ARG A 209 -19.07 -1.48 -19.89
CA ARG A 209 -18.34 -2.50 -20.65
C ARG A 209 -17.25 -1.87 -21.51
N GLN A 210 -16.09 -2.51 -21.52
CA GLN A 210 -14.94 -2.13 -22.32
C GLN A 210 -14.30 -3.39 -22.92
N ALA A 211 -13.95 -3.35 -24.20
CA ALA A 211 -13.15 -4.39 -24.82
C ALA A 211 -11.68 -4.20 -24.43
N PHE A 212 -11.08 -5.20 -23.79
CA PHE A 212 -9.65 -5.26 -23.52
C PHE A 212 -9.17 -6.70 -23.67
N VAL A 213 -7.94 -6.88 -24.16
CA VAL A 213 -7.26 -8.18 -24.12
C VAL A 213 -6.73 -8.36 -22.70
N SER A 214 -7.15 -9.40 -22.00
CA SER A 214 -6.58 -9.74 -20.70
C SER A 214 -5.23 -10.44 -20.91
N VAL A 215 -4.21 -10.07 -20.15
CA VAL A 215 -2.91 -10.73 -20.11
C VAL A 215 -2.58 -11.08 -18.66
N ALA A 216 -2.15 -12.32 -18.44
CA ALA A 216 -1.71 -12.81 -17.14
C ALA A 216 -0.80 -14.03 -17.31
N LEU A 217 -0.13 -14.43 -16.25
CA LEU A 217 0.42 -15.79 -16.14
C LEU A 217 -0.72 -16.82 -16.09
N ARG A 218 -0.38 -18.06 -16.46
CA ARG A 218 -1.20 -19.25 -16.25
C ARG A 218 -0.30 -20.43 -15.89
N HIS A 219 -0.62 -21.08 -14.78
CA HIS A 219 0.05 -22.31 -14.37
C HIS A 219 -0.81 -23.54 -14.73
N PRO A 220 -0.19 -24.71 -15.02
CA PRO A 220 -0.94 -25.92 -15.32
C PRO A 220 -1.91 -26.36 -14.21
N GLU A 221 -1.56 -26.15 -12.94
CA GLU A 221 -2.28 -26.73 -11.81
C GLU A 221 -2.79 -25.73 -10.77
N GLU A 222 -2.21 -24.54 -10.67
CA GLU A 222 -2.45 -23.62 -9.55
C GLU A 222 -2.87 -22.24 -10.05
N TYR A 223 -3.52 -21.44 -9.19
CA TYR A 223 -3.80 -20.05 -9.53
C TYR A 223 -2.46 -19.28 -9.62
N PRO A 224 -2.23 -18.54 -10.71
CA PRO A 224 -0.92 -18.00 -11.02
C PRO A 224 -0.58 -16.83 -10.11
N LEU A 225 0.56 -16.95 -9.44
CA LEU A 225 1.10 -15.98 -8.49
C LEU A 225 2.59 -15.80 -8.75
N TYR A 226 3.33 -16.91 -8.62
CA TYR A 226 4.78 -16.95 -8.73
C TYR A 226 5.27 -17.51 -10.07
N ALA A 227 4.58 -18.50 -10.65
CA ALA A 227 5.06 -19.20 -11.85
C ALA A 227 3.94 -19.40 -12.88
N GLY A 228 4.33 -19.64 -14.13
CA GLY A 228 3.44 -19.95 -15.25
C GLY A 228 3.96 -19.40 -16.57
N SER A 229 3.29 -19.78 -17.66
CA SER A 229 3.47 -19.16 -18.98
C SER A 229 2.66 -17.87 -19.07
N ILE A 230 3.11 -16.89 -19.84
CA ILE A 230 2.38 -15.66 -20.13
C ILE A 230 1.30 -15.98 -21.18
N VAL A 231 0.04 -15.75 -20.84
CA VAL A 231 -1.10 -16.00 -21.72
C VAL A 231 -1.97 -14.76 -21.91
N SER A 232 -2.75 -14.75 -22.98
CA SER A 232 -3.73 -13.71 -23.24
C SER A 232 -5.10 -14.26 -23.61
N SER A 233 -6.13 -13.42 -23.48
CA SER A 233 -7.50 -13.79 -23.88
C SER A 233 -7.70 -13.85 -25.41
N ASP A 234 -6.70 -13.41 -26.19
CA ASP A 234 -6.70 -13.49 -27.65
C ASP A 234 -5.81 -14.62 -28.22
N GLY A 235 -5.31 -15.51 -27.35
CA GLY A 235 -4.68 -16.78 -27.74
C GLY A 235 -3.15 -16.81 -27.66
N LEU A 236 -2.50 -15.78 -27.11
CA LEU A 236 -1.07 -15.83 -26.80
C LEU A 236 -0.81 -16.87 -25.70
N ALA A 237 0.25 -17.65 -25.86
CA ALA A 237 0.83 -18.49 -24.82
C ALA A 237 2.34 -18.58 -25.07
N ILE A 238 3.13 -17.95 -24.22
CA ILE A 238 4.59 -17.84 -24.37
C ILE A 238 5.31 -17.96 -23.03
N ASP A 239 6.60 -18.30 -23.07
CA ASP A 239 7.45 -18.23 -21.89
C ASP A 239 7.99 -16.82 -21.67
N ALA A 240 8.56 -16.57 -20.48
CA ALA A 240 9.13 -15.26 -20.15
C ALA A 240 10.24 -14.83 -21.13
N ALA A 241 11.01 -15.77 -21.68
CA ALA A 241 12.08 -15.44 -22.62
C ALA A 241 11.58 -14.79 -23.92
N ASP A 242 10.34 -15.05 -24.32
CA ASP A 242 9.77 -14.58 -25.59
C ASP A 242 9.02 -13.25 -25.44
N PHE A 243 8.94 -12.67 -24.23
CA PHE A 243 8.13 -11.47 -23.96
C PHE A 243 8.41 -10.31 -24.94
N GLU A 244 9.68 -9.98 -25.18
CA GLU A 244 10.06 -8.84 -26.03
C GLU A 244 9.74 -9.06 -27.52
N ALA A 245 9.43 -10.28 -27.96
CA ALA A 245 8.97 -10.55 -29.32
C ALA A 245 7.49 -10.20 -29.53
N HIS A 246 6.71 -10.12 -28.45
CA HIS A 246 5.26 -9.92 -28.49
C HIS A 246 4.80 -8.57 -27.91
N PHE A 247 5.53 -8.08 -26.91
CA PHE A 247 5.22 -6.86 -26.18
C PHE A 247 6.15 -5.71 -26.58
N SER A 248 5.59 -4.51 -26.68
CA SER A 248 6.34 -3.29 -27.02
C SER A 248 5.93 -2.13 -26.13
N GLU A 249 6.86 -1.24 -25.82
CA GLU A 249 6.62 -0.02 -25.07
C GLU A 249 6.86 1.22 -25.92
N ARG A 250 6.05 2.25 -25.74
CA ARG A 250 6.17 3.52 -26.47
C ARG A 250 6.21 4.68 -25.49
N GLN A 251 7.21 5.55 -25.63
CA GLN A 251 7.29 6.81 -24.91
C GLN A 251 6.22 7.78 -25.42
N GLN A 252 5.48 8.40 -24.51
CA GLN A 252 4.61 9.53 -24.85
C GLN A 252 5.28 10.85 -24.48
N PRO A 253 5.13 11.93 -25.29
CA PRO A 253 5.71 13.23 -24.95
C PRO A 253 5.17 13.84 -23.66
N TYR A 254 3.98 13.43 -23.24
CA TYR A 254 3.25 14.00 -22.11
C TYR A 254 3.30 13.15 -20.84
N SER A 255 4.00 12.02 -20.81
CA SER A 255 3.99 11.08 -19.68
C SER A 255 5.39 10.49 -19.44
N THR A 256 5.82 10.39 -18.19
CA THR A 256 7.06 9.67 -17.83
C THR A 256 6.87 8.16 -17.83
N ALA A 257 5.63 7.67 -17.76
CA ALA A 257 5.31 6.25 -17.92
C ALA A 257 5.25 5.86 -19.41
N LEU A 258 5.80 4.70 -19.73
CA LEU A 258 5.72 4.10 -21.05
C LEU A 258 4.35 3.47 -21.29
N HIS A 259 3.90 3.48 -22.55
CA HIS A 259 2.67 2.82 -22.95
C HIS A 259 2.97 1.44 -23.55
N ALA A 260 2.64 0.39 -22.82
CA ALA A 260 2.85 -1.00 -23.24
C ALA A 260 1.75 -1.48 -24.20
N HIS A 261 2.10 -2.32 -25.17
CA HIS A 261 1.17 -2.89 -26.14
C HIS A 261 1.53 -4.35 -26.44
N LEU A 262 0.51 -5.19 -26.61
CA LEU A 262 0.63 -6.55 -27.15
C LEU A 262 0.26 -6.50 -28.63
N HIS A 263 1.21 -6.79 -29.52
CA HIS A 263 1.00 -6.72 -30.98
C HIS A 263 0.36 -5.38 -31.44
N GLY A 264 0.80 -4.27 -30.85
CA GLY A 264 0.31 -2.93 -31.16
C GLY A 264 -1.05 -2.57 -30.55
N ARG A 265 -1.66 -3.44 -29.74
CA ARG A 265 -2.95 -3.21 -29.08
C ARG A 265 -2.80 -3.03 -27.56
N PRO A 266 -3.67 -2.20 -26.94
CA PRO A 266 -3.71 -2.08 -25.49
C PRO A 266 -4.22 -3.37 -24.85
N TYR A 267 -3.74 -3.67 -23.64
CA TYR A 267 -4.13 -4.85 -22.90
C TYR A 267 -4.32 -4.54 -21.41
N LEU A 268 -5.14 -5.36 -20.75
CA LEU A 268 -5.41 -5.32 -19.34
C LEU A 268 -4.56 -6.36 -18.60
N VAL A 269 -3.91 -5.92 -17.53
CA VAL A 269 -3.28 -6.78 -16.53
C VAL A 269 -3.90 -6.53 -15.15
N GLY A 270 -3.59 -7.41 -14.20
CA GLY A 270 -4.01 -7.29 -12.81
C GLY A 270 -5.12 -8.27 -12.44
N PRO A 271 -5.77 -8.07 -11.27
CA PRO A 271 -6.69 -9.02 -10.67
C PRO A 271 -7.81 -9.47 -11.60
N LEU A 272 -8.40 -8.53 -12.35
CA LEU A 272 -9.48 -8.84 -13.29
C LEU A 272 -8.99 -9.68 -14.48
N ALA A 273 -7.83 -9.35 -15.04
CA ALA A 273 -7.24 -10.11 -16.14
C ALA A 273 -6.87 -11.53 -15.70
N ARG A 274 -6.25 -11.67 -14.52
CA ARG A 274 -5.92 -12.96 -13.91
C ARG A 274 -7.17 -13.81 -13.70
N LEU A 275 -8.20 -13.27 -13.07
CA LEU A 275 -9.42 -14.01 -12.77
C LEU A 275 -10.19 -14.38 -14.06
N ASN A 276 -10.19 -13.50 -15.06
CA ASN A 276 -10.77 -13.81 -16.38
C ASN A 276 -10.09 -15.02 -17.05
N LEU A 277 -8.76 -15.12 -16.95
CA LEU A 277 -7.96 -16.16 -17.60
C LEU A 277 -7.79 -17.44 -16.77
N ASN A 278 -8.01 -17.37 -15.46
CA ASN A 278 -7.67 -18.44 -14.52
C ASN A 278 -8.80 -18.79 -13.55
N HIS A 279 -10.05 -18.47 -13.87
CA HIS A 279 -11.20 -18.87 -13.05
C HIS A 279 -11.25 -20.39 -12.80
N ASP A 280 -10.82 -21.19 -13.78
CA ASP A 280 -10.72 -22.65 -13.69
C ASP A 280 -9.54 -23.15 -12.82
N ARG A 281 -8.67 -22.24 -12.36
CA ARG A 281 -7.54 -22.52 -11.47
C ARG A 281 -7.78 -22.10 -10.02
N LEU A 282 -8.96 -21.59 -9.69
CA LEU A 282 -9.31 -21.25 -8.31
C LEU A 282 -9.35 -22.52 -7.44
N PRO A 283 -8.71 -22.53 -6.26
CA PRO A 283 -8.85 -23.62 -5.30
C PRO A 283 -10.32 -23.88 -4.97
N PRO A 284 -10.76 -25.14 -4.78
CA PRO A 284 -12.17 -25.45 -4.58
C PRO A 284 -12.88 -24.65 -3.46
N PRO A 285 -12.26 -24.40 -2.28
CA PRO A 285 -12.87 -23.57 -1.24
C PRO A 285 -13.08 -22.11 -1.69
N VAL A 286 -12.12 -21.52 -2.39
CA VAL A 286 -12.20 -20.14 -2.91
C VAL A 286 -13.27 -20.05 -4.00
N ALA A 287 -13.33 -21.03 -4.90
CA ALA A 287 -14.35 -21.11 -5.94
C ALA A 287 -15.76 -21.30 -5.33
N ALA A 288 -15.88 -22.05 -4.23
CA ALA A 288 -17.14 -22.22 -3.51
C ALA A 288 -17.59 -20.92 -2.84
N ALA A 289 -16.70 -20.21 -2.15
CA ALA A 289 -16.98 -18.91 -1.56
C ALA A 289 -17.43 -17.88 -2.62
N LEU A 290 -16.74 -17.83 -3.78
CA LEU A 290 -17.14 -16.98 -4.90
C LEU A 290 -18.54 -17.32 -5.41
N ARG A 291 -18.91 -18.61 -5.52
CA ARG A 291 -20.27 -19.01 -5.89
C ARG A 291 -21.31 -18.62 -4.82
N ALA A 292 -20.96 -18.75 -3.55
CA ALA A 292 -21.85 -18.45 -2.43
C ALA A 292 -22.24 -16.97 -2.33
N THR A 293 -21.44 -16.05 -2.90
CA THR A 293 -21.79 -14.62 -2.97
C THR A 293 -23.09 -14.33 -3.75
N GLY A 294 -23.55 -15.26 -4.60
CA GLY A 294 -24.71 -15.02 -5.45
C GLY A 294 -24.48 -14.04 -6.61
N LEU A 295 -23.23 -13.63 -6.89
CA LEU A 295 -22.88 -12.68 -7.95
C LEU A 295 -23.49 -13.00 -9.33
N ARG A 296 -23.69 -14.28 -9.66
CA ARG A 296 -24.35 -14.65 -10.92
C ARG A 296 -25.79 -14.15 -11.00
N ALA A 297 -26.49 -14.05 -9.88
CA ALA A 297 -27.85 -13.51 -9.81
C ALA A 297 -27.90 -11.99 -10.01
N THR A 298 -26.78 -11.28 -9.80
CA THR A 298 -26.65 -9.84 -10.08
C THR A 298 -26.28 -9.55 -11.54
N GLY A 299 -26.10 -10.58 -12.37
CA GLY A 299 -25.62 -10.47 -13.75
C GLY A 299 -24.10 -10.44 -13.88
N LEU A 300 -23.36 -10.40 -12.76
CA LEU A 300 -21.90 -10.45 -12.76
C LEU A 300 -21.42 -11.86 -13.04
N SER A 301 -20.59 -12.01 -14.07
CA SER A 301 -19.90 -13.26 -14.40
C SER A 301 -18.47 -13.02 -14.88
N PHE A 302 -17.62 -14.03 -14.74
CA PHE A 302 -16.27 -14.06 -15.27
C PHE A 302 -16.22 -15.03 -16.47
N PRO A 303 -15.52 -14.70 -17.56
CA PRO A 303 -14.73 -13.48 -17.75
C PRO A 303 -15.61 -12.21 -17.88
N SER A 304 -15.16 -11.12 -17.25
CA SER A 304 -15.84 -9.83 -17.25
C SER A 304 -15.11 -8.81 -18.13
N ALA A 305 -15.90 -8.04 -18.88
CA ALA A 305 -15.48 -6.86 -19.63
C ALA A 305 -15.75 -5.54 -18.89
N ASN A 306 -16.17 -5.60 -17.63
CA ASN A 306 -16.43 -4.43 -16.80
C ASN A 306 -15.23 -4.20 -15.85
N PRO A 307 -14.45 -3.10 -16.00
CA PRO A 307 -13.29 -2.83 -15.17
C PRO A 307 -13.63 -2.64 -13.68
N PHE A 308 -14.87 -2.24 -13.34
CA PHE A 308 -15.32 -2.11 -11.96
C PHE A 308 -15.43 -3.47 -11.24
N HIS A 309 -15.54 -4.58 -11.97
CA HIS A 309 -15.48 -5.93 -11.39
C HIS A 309 -14.08 -6.27 -10.85
N GLY A 310 -13.07 -5.44 -11.14
CA GLY A 310 -11.73 -5.58 -10.58
C GLY A 310 -11.66 -5.43 -9.06
N ILE A 311 -12.63 -4.80 -8.39
CA ILE A 311 -12.69 -4.79 -6.92
C ILE A 311 -13.08 -6.17 -6.36
N VAL A 312 -14.02 -6.85 -7.01
CA VAL A 312 -14.42 -8.22 -6.68
C VAL A 312 -13.27 -9.19 -6.93
N ALA A 313 -12.58 -9.05 -8.07
CA ALA A 313 -11.40 -9.88 -8.36
C ALA A 313 -10.31 -9.75 -7.30
N ARG A 314 -10.05 -8.52 -6.79
CA ARG A 314 -9.12 -8.31 -5.67
C ARG A 314 -9.58 -8.98 -4.37
N ALA A 315 -10.88 -8.99 -4.09
CA ALA A 315 -11.42 -9.65 -2.91
C ALA A 315 -11.30 -11.19 -3.01
N VAL A 316 -11.49 -11.76 -4.21
CA VAL A 316 -11.19 -13.17 -4.48
C VAL A 316 -9.72 -13.47 -4.23
N GLU A 317 -8.82 -12.60 -4.70
CA GLU A 317 -7.37 -12.78 -4.52
C GLU A 317 -6.89 -12.61 -3.07
N ILE A 318 -7.59 -11.82 -2.24
CA ILE A 318 -7.36 -11.80 -0.78
C ILE A 318 -7.69 -13.15 -0.15
N LEU A 319 -8.87 -13.70 -0.44
CA LEU A 319 -9.27 -15.01 0.08
C LEU A 319 -8.32 -16.11 -0.41
N LEU A 320 -7.89 -16.03 -1.68
CA LEU A 320 -6.91 -16.93 -2.25
C LEU A 320 -5.57 -16.85 -1.53
N ALA A 321 -5.06 -15.64 -1.25
CA ALA A 321 -3.79 -15.45 -0.56
C ALA A 321 -3.83 -16.00 0.88
N VAL A 322 -4.94 -15.78 1.60
CA VAL A 322 -5.14 -16.36 2.94
C VAL A 322 -5.17 -17.88 2.90
N HIS A 323 -5.96 -18.44 1.98
CA HIS A 323 -6.10 -19.90 1.82
C HIS A 323 -4.77 -20.56 1.44
N GLU A 324 -4.08 -20.02 0.43
CA GLU A 324 -2.85 -20.60 -0.10
C GLU A 324 -1.71 -20.51 0.94
N ALA A 325 -1.57 -19.38 1.64
CA ALA A 325 -0.59 -19.26 2.70
C ALA A 325 -0.86 -20.25 3.84
N ALA A 326 -2.11 -20.37 4.32
CA ALA A 326 -2.47 -21.32 5.37
C ALA A 326 -2.22 -22.78 4.96
N ARG A 327 -2.49 -23.11 3.69
CA ARG A 327 -2.25 -24.44 3.10
C ARG A 327 -0.76 -24.77 3.04
N LEU A 328 0.06 -23.86 2.51
CA LEU A 328 1.51 -24.07 2.37
C LEU A 328 2.24 -24.09 3.71
N LEU A 329 1.68 -23.45 4.74
CA LEU A 329 2.26 -23.44 6.09
C LEU A 329 1.80 -24.61 6.98
N ALA A 330 0.86 -25.45 6.52
CA ALA A 330 0.26 -26.51 7.35
C ALA A 330 1.28 -27.51 7.90
N ASP A 331 2.19 -27.97 7.04
CA ASP A 331 3.22 -28.95 7.39
C ASP A 331 4.62 -28.33 7.36
N TYR A 332 4.71 -27.02 7.65
CA TYR A 332 5.99 -26.32 7.60
C TYR A 332 7.00 -26.92 8.57
N GLN A 333 8.17 -27.23 8.04
CA GLN A 333 9.38 -27.51 8.82
C GLN A 333 10.51 -26.61 8.33
N PRO A 334 11.36 -26.07 9.23
CA PRO A 334 12.55 -25.36 8.82
C PRO A 334 13.43 -26.25 7.93
N HIS A 335 13.84 -25.72 6.78
CA HIS A 335 14.70 -26.40 5.82
C HIS A 335 15.94 -25.53 5.53
N THR A 336 16.84 -26.02 4.68
CA THR A 336 17.92 -25.20 4.12
C THR A 336 17.30 -24.01 3.37
N PRO A 337 17.56 -22.75 3.82
CA PRO A 337 16.78 -21.61 3.37
C PRO A 337 17.17 -21.06 2.00
N ALA A 338 18.41 -21.33 1.57
CA ALA A 338 18.92 -20.96 0.25
C ALA A 338 19.86 -22.04 -0.28
N GLN A 339 19.76 -22.31 -1.58
CA GLN A 339 20.72 -23.16 -2.28
C GLN A 339 22.03 -22.41 -2.52
N PRO A 340 23.19 -23.10 -2.45
CA PRO A 340 24.45 -22.51 -2.88
C PRO A 340 24.41 -22.21 -4.37
N TRP A 341 25.01 -21.10 -4.77
CA TRP A 341 25.06 -20.66 -6.15
C TRP A 341 26.48 -20.23 -6.53
N ARG A 342 26.74 -20.19 -7.83
CA ARG A 342 27.97 -19.66 -8.40
C ARG A 342 27.60 -18.70 -9.52
N ALA A 343 28.25 -17.54 -9.53
CA ALA A 343 28.11 -16.57 -10.60
C ALA A 343 28.45 -17.22 -11.96
N ARG A 344 27.67 -16.87 -12.98
CA ARG A 344 27.86 -17.29 -14.37
C ARG A 344 27.48 -16.14 -15.30
N GLU A 345 28.19 -16.05 -16.41
CA GLU A 345 27.74 -15.23 -17.54
C GLU A 345 26.46 -15.84 -18.11
N GLY A 346 25.47 -15.00 -18.40
CA GLY A 346 24.19 -15.48 -18.91
C GLY A 346 23.13 -14.40 -19.01
N VAL A 347 22.04 -14.74 -19.68
CA VAL A 347 20.82 -13.93 -19.72
C VAL A 347 19.73 -14.74 -19.03
N GLY A 348 18.99 -14.09 -18.13
CA GLY A 348 17.87 -14.70 -17.45
C GLY A 348 16.66 -13.78 -17.43
N PHE A 349 15.51 -14.44 -17.32
CA PHE A 349 14.17 -13.89 -17.46
C PHE A 349 13.34 -14.34 -16.26
N GLY A 350 12.51 -13.45 -15.75
CA GLY A 350 11.58 -13.74 -14.66
C GLY A 350 10.25 -13.08 -14.94
N ALA A 351 9.16 -13.78 -14.61
CA ALA A 351 7.82 -13.29 -14.78
C ALA A 351 6.95 -13.74 -13.60
N THR A 352 6.41 -12.78 -12.85
CA THR A 352 5.52 -13.03 -11.72
C THR A 352 4.27 -12.15 -11.82
N GLU A 353 3.24 -12.46 -11.04
CA GLU A 353 2.01 -11.65 -10.99
C GLU A 353 2.06 -10.71 -9.80
N ALA A 354 2.56 -9.48 -9.99
CA ALA A 354 2.44 -8.45 -8.98
C ALA A 354 0.95 -8.21 -8.65
N PRO A 355 0.59 -7.65 -7.47
CA PRO A 355 -0.80 -7.36 -7.14
C PRO A 355 -1.52 -6.55 -8.23
N ARG A 356 -0.78 -5.72 -8.98
CA ARG A 356 -1.30 -4.86 -10.05
C ARG A 356 -1.22 -5.47 -11.45
N GLY A 357 -0.57 -6.63 -11.64
CA GLY A 357 -0.51 -7.36 -12.91
C GLY A 357 0.83 -8.02 -13.18
N LEU A 358 0.97 -8.56 -14.39
CA LEU A 358 2.20 -9.18 -14.89
C LEU A 358 3.39 -8.22 -14.70
N LEU A 359 4.43 -8.75 -14.07
CA LEU A 359 5.73 -8.12 -13.91
C LEU A 359 6.77 -9.00 -14.60
N TRP A 360 7.56 -8.43 -15.49
CA TRP A 360 8.58 -9.15 -16.25
C TRP A 360 9.93 -8.48 -16.12
N HIS A 361 10.97 -9.29 -15.94
CA HIS A 361 12.35 -8.84 -15.76
C HIS A 361 13.26 -9.62 -16.71
N ARG A 362 14.27 -8.93 -17.26
CA ARG A 362 15.42 -9.55 -17.93
C ARG A 362 16.70 -8.94 -17.41
N TYR A 363 17.68 -9.80 -17.12
CA TYR A 363 19.02 -9.39 -16.74
C TYR A 363 20.05 -10.13 -17.57
N GLN A 364 21.06 -9.40 -18.02
CA GLN A 364 22.29 -9.96 -18.56
C GLN A 364 23.38 -9.82 -17.51
N PHE A 365 24.11 -10.90 -17.24
CA PHE A 365 25.20 -10.95 -16.28
C PHE A 365 26.54 -11.19 -16.99
N ASP A 366 27.63 -10.67 -16.44
CA ASP A 366 29.00 -11.02 -16.84
C ASP A 366 29.49 -12.31 -16.16
N ASP A 367 30.74 -12.70 -16.45
CA ASP A 367 31.40 -13.88 -15.90
C ASP A 367 31.59 -13.81 -14.37
N ALA A 368 31.68 -12.60 -13.80
CA ALA A 368 31.67 -12.36 -12.36
C ALA A 368 30.25 -12.32 -11.76
N GLY A 369 29.21 -12.49 -12.56
CA GLY A 369 27.81 -12.46 -12.15
C GLY A 369 27.27 -11.06 -11.91
N ARG A 370 27.96 -10.00 -12.34
CA ARG A 370 27.50 -8.62 -12.24
C ARG A 370 26.57 -8.29 -13.39
N VAL A 371 25.60 -7.44 -13.13
CA VAL A 371 24.61 -7.01 -14.13
C VAL A 371 25.29 -6.18 -15.22
N ARG A 372 25.24 -6.62 -16.47
CA ARG A 372 25.61 -5.83 -17.65
C ARG A 372 24.45 -5.01 -18.18
N GLN A 373 23.24 -5.56 -18.08
CA GLN A 373 22.03 -4.90 -18.56
C GLN A 373 20.82 -5.37 -17.76
N ALA A 374 19.92 -4.45 -17.44
CA ALA A 374 18.61 -4.73 -16.88
C ALA A 374 17.50 -4.23 -17.81
N ARG A 375 16.39 -4.97 -17.83
CA ARG A 375 15.10 -4.56 -18.36
C ARG A 375 14.01 -4.95 -17.38
N ILE A 376 13.17 -4.01 -17.02
CA ILE A 376 12.07 -4.20 -16.07
C ILE A 376 10.80 -3.70 -16.74
N ARG A 377 9.80 -4.57 -16.88
CA ARG A 377 8.50 -4.28 -17.48
C ARG A 377 7.46 -4.46 -16.41
N THR A 378 6.99 -3.35 -15.87
CA THR A 378 6.03 -3.34 -14.77
C THR A 378 4.61 -3.47 -15.31
N ALA A 379 3.65 -3.71 -14.42
CA ALA A 379 2.23 -3.76 -14.75
C ALA A 379 1.71 -2.36 -15.12
N HIS A 380 2.01 -1.91 -16.34
CA HIS A 380 1.44 -0.70 -16.91
C HIS A 380 0.26 -1.06 -17.82
N GLN A 381 -0.91 -0.50 -17.52
CA GLN A 381 -2.05 -0.51 -18.43
C GLN A 381 -1.84 0.60 -19.47
N SER A 382 -1.97 0.26 -20.74
CA SER A 382 -2.04 1.25 -21.81
C SER A 382 -3.31 2.08 -21.63
N GLU A 383 -3.29 3.36 -22.03
CA GLU A 383 -4.52 4.11 -22.19
C GLU A 383 -5.51 3.32 -23.06
N PRO A 384 -6.82 3.28 -22.71
CA PRO A 384 -7.84 2.78 -23.61
C PRO A 384 -7.65 3.42 -24.99
N GLY A 385 -7.45 2.59 -26.01
CA GLY A 385 -7.34 3.05 -27.38
C GLY A 385 -8.49 4.00 -27.73
N THR A 386 -8.20 4.94 -28.61
CA THR A 386 -9.08 6.02 -29.07
C THR A 386 -10.40 5.52 -29.66
N ASP A 387 -11.35 5.07 -28.85
CA ASP A 387 -12.75 4.97 -29.26
C ASP A 387 -13.36 6.37 -29.19
N ARG A 388 -12.88 7.23 -30.10
CA ARG A 388 -13.28 8.63 -30.32
C ARG A 388 -14.70 8.76 -30.90
N ARG A 389 -15.51 7.70 -30.83
CA ARG A 389 -16.89 7.64 -31.36
C ARG A 389 -17.93 7.31 -30.30
N ARG A 390 -17.62 7.38 -29.01
CA ARG A 390 -18.69 7.40 -28.00
C ARG A 390 -19.39 8.77 -28.05
N PRO A 391 -20.70 8.82 -28.32
CA PRO A 391 -21.47 10.04 -28.06
C PRO A 391 -21.24 10.45 -26.61
N ALA A 392 -21.19 11.75 -26.34
CA ALA A 392 -21.33 12.23 -24.97
C ALA A 392 -22.58 11.53 -24.36
N PRO A 393 -22.52 11.03 -23.11
CA PRO A 393 -23.72 10.51 -22.48
C PRO A 393 -24.82 11.57 -22.57
N GLU A 394 -25.97 11.18 -23.12
CA GLU A 394 -27.19 11.98 -23.11
C GLU A 394 -27.35 12.59 -21.71
N PRO A 395 -27.68 13.89 -21.55
CA PRO A 395 -27.82 14.55 -20.25
C PRO A 395 -28.88 13.95 -19.29
N GLY A 396 -29.47 12.80 -19.61
CA GLY A 396 -30.60 12.18 -18.93
C GLY A 396 -30.36 10.78 -18.34
N GLY A 397 -29.13 10.41 -17.96
CA GLY A 397 -28.83 9.07 -17.40
C GLY A 397 -28.45 9.01 -15.92
N LEU A 398 -27.81 10.07 -15.38
CA LEU A 398 -27.55 10.20 -13.95
C LEU A 398 -28.72 10.94 -13.31
N ARG A 399 -29.87 10.27 -13.19
CA ARG A 399 -30.89 10.73 -12.25
C ARG A 399 -30.37 10.40 -10.84
N PRO A 400 -30.12 11.39 -9.96
CA PRO A 400 -29.97 11.08 -8.55
C PRO A 400 -31.23 10.34 -8.11
N ALA A 401 -31.07 9.25 -7.37
CA ALA A 401 -32.18 8.56 -6.74
C ALA A 401 -33.05 9.62 -6.04
N THR A 402 -34.33 9.70 -6.41
CA THR A 402 -35.30 10.53 -5.70
C THR A 402 -35.24 10.15 -4.22
N PRO A 403 -34.95 11.08 -3.31
CA PRO A 403 -34.92 10.76 -1.89
C PRO A 403 -36.35 10.41 -1.45
N GLY A 404 -36.56 9.16 -1.04
CA GLY A 404 -37.64 8.84 -0.11
C GLY A 404 -37.43 9.69 1.14
N GLY A 405 -38.47 10.41 1.56
CA GLY A 405 -38.40 11.52 2.52
C GLY A 405 -37.59 11.23 3.79
N GLY A 406 -36.64 12.12 4.08
CA GLY A 406 -35.79 12.10 5.28
C GLY A 406 -34.53 12.92 5.02
N SER A 407 -34.62 14.24 5.14
CA SER A 407 -33.59 15.21 4.77
C SER A 407 -32.31 15.11 5.62
N ALA A 408 -31.17 14.81 4.99
CA ALA A 408 -29.86 15.32 5.40
C ALA A 408 -29.24 16.08 4.21
N PRO A 409 -28.71 17.30 4.41
CA PRO A 409 -28.29 18.14 3.30
C PRO A 409 -27.05 17.56 2.61
N SER A 410 -27.11 17.52 1.27
CA SER A 410 -26.00 17.22 0.36
C SER A 410 -24.82 18.18 0.63
N ARG A 411 -23.73 17.67 1.20
CA ARG A 411 -22.51 18.43 1.55
C ARG A 411 -21.59 18.76 0.36
N ARG A 412 -22.12 18.90 -0.86
CA ARG A 412 -21.34 19.34 -2.01
C ARG A 412 -21.93 20.59 -2.63
N ALA A 413 -21.67 21.72 -1.98
CA ALA A 413 -21.83 23.03 -2.57
C ALA A 413 -20.62 23.89 -2.18
N GLY A 414 -19.70 24.06 -3.13
CA GLY A 414 -18.78 25.20 -3.17
C GLY A 414 -17.52 25.11 -2.31
N ASP A 415 -16.59 24.21 -2.64
CA ASP A 415 -15.20 24.48 -2.30
C ASP A 415 -14.22 23.93 -3.34
N THR A 416 -13.34 24.80 -3.82
CA THR A 416 -12.26 24.52 -4.78
C THR A 416 -10.93 24.73 -4.07
N GLN A 417 -10.49 23.74 -3.29
CA GLN A 417 -9.11 23.67 -2.81
C GLN A 417 -8.77 22.28 -2.24
N LEU A 418 -7.71 21.69 -2.83
CA LEU A 418 -6.70 20.75 -2.31
C LEU A 418 -7.00 19.98 -1.00
N ARG A 419 -6.87 18.63 -1.03
CA ARG A 419 -6.39 17.69 0.04
C ARG A 419 -6.87 16.24 -0.26
N SER A 420 -6.22 15.12 0.12
CA SER A 420 -5.02 14.81 0.92
C SER A 420 -4.29 13.55 0.42
N LEU A 421 -2.98 13.48 0.72
CA LEU A 421 -2.08 12.33 0.59
C LEU A 421 -2.33 11.24 1.65
N HIS A 422 -1.96 10.00 1.34
CA HIS A 422 -1.93 8.86 2.27
C HIS A 422 -0.56 8.66 2.92
N LEU A 423 -0.56 8.40 4.23
CA LEU A 423 0.46 7.61 4.92
C LEU A 423 -0.23 6.73 5.98
N LEU A 424 -0.04 5.41 5.89
CA LEU A 424 -0.38 4.43 6.93
C LEU A 424 0.85 3.54 7.12
N ARG A 425 1.41 3.53 8.34
CA ARG A 425 2.50 2.63 8.74
C ARG A 425 2.17 2.00 10.09
N HIS A 426 2.14 0.66 10.08
CA HIS A 426 2.01 -0.32 11.18
C HIS A 426 0.65 -0.47 11.93
N PRO A 427 -0.06 -1.59 11.68
CA PRO A 427 -1.23 -2.05 12.43
C PRO A 427 -0.84 -3.10 13.51
N PHE A 428 -1.78 -3.45 14.41
CA PHE A 428 -1.78 -4.55 15.42
C PHE A 428 -1.70 -4.16 16.93
N PRO A 429 -2.00 -5.11 17.87
CA PRO A 429 -3.33 -5.36 18.45
C PRO A 429 -3.36 -5.08 19.97
N ALA A 430 -4.55 -5.16 20.57
CA ALA A 430 -4.77 -4.96 22.00
C ALA A 430 -4.27 -6.15 22.86
N ALA A 431 -3.78 -5.85 24.06
CA ALA A 431 -3.67 -6.79 25.17
C ALA A 431 -4.71 -6.42 26.24
N GLU A 432 -5.32 -7.43 26.85
CA GLU A 432 -6.37 -7.29 27.85
C GLU A 432 -5.87 -6.68 29.18
N SER A 433 -6.83 -6.08 29.88
CA SER A 433 -6.70 -5.24 31.07
C SER A 433 -6.07 -5.93 32.29
N ALA A 434 -5.03 -5.30 32.84
CA ALA A 434 -4.55 -5.44 34.21
C ALA A 434 -4.93 -4.18 35.03
N PRO A 435 -5.01 -4.24 36.38
CA PRO A 435 -5.50 -3.14 37.20
C PRO A 435 -4.60 -1.89 37.13
N ALA A 436 -5.23 -0.72 37.23
CA ALA A 436 -4.69 0.59 36.85
C ALA A 436 -3.49 1.07 37.69
N MET A 437 -2.28 0.90 37.16
CA MET A 437 -1.11 1.73 37.51
C MET A 437 -1.19 3.08 36.79
N ARG A 438 -0.88 4.18 37.48
CA ARG A 438 -0.78 5.51 36.85
C ARG A 438 0.49 5.63 36.01
N ARG A 439 0.34 5.72 34.69
CA ARG A 439 1.41 5.75 33.68
C ARG A 439 1.53 7.15 33.05
N LEU A 440 2.74 7.71 33.09
CA LEU A 440 3.12 9.00 32.51
C LEU A 440 4.07 8.81 31.32
N LEU A 441 3.76 9.44 30.19
CA LEU A 441 4.69 9.57 29.07
C LEU A 441 5.43 10.92 29.13
N LEU A 442 6.76 10.89 29.02
CA LEU A 442 7.58 12.04 28.61
C LEU A 442 8.13 11.80 27.21
N ALA A 443 7.75 12.63 26.25
CA ALA A 443 8.21 12.51 24.88
C ALA A 443 9.01 13.75 24.46
N GLY A 444 10.28 13.54 24.12
CA GLY A 444 11.12 14.53 23.47
C GLY A 444 11.01 14.40 21.97
N ILE A 445 10.47 15.40 21.29
CA ILE A 445 10.19 15.39 19.86
C ILE A 445 11.26 16.21 19.12
N GLY A 446 11.71 15.71 17.98
CA GLY A 446 12.73 16.39 17.19
C GLY A 446 13.39 15.52 16.11
N SER A 447 14.37 16.09 15.41
CA SER A 447 15.09 15.41 14.32
C SER A 447 16.60 15.59 14.43
N HIS A 448 17.34 14.92 13.54
CA HIS A 448 18.79 15.10 13.45
C HIS A 448 19.19 16.49 12.93
N HIS A 449 18.24 17.35 12.52
CA HIS A 449 18.54 18.72 12.11
C HIS A 449 18.92 19.60 13.32
N PRO A 450 20.02 20.37 13.30
CA PRO A 450 20.50 21.11 14.48
C PRO A 450 19.48 22.06 15.12
N GLY A 451 18.60 22.68 14.32
CA GLY A 451 17.54 23.58 14.80
C GLY A 451 16.31 22.88 15.39
N ASP A 452 16.27 21.55 15.38
CA ASP A 452 15.10 20.73 15.72
C ASP A 452 15.45 19.62 16.73
N ARG A 453 16.54 19.80 17.50
CA ARG A 453 16.99 18.86 18.55
C ARG A 453 16.53 19.25 19.95
N ALA A 454 15.83 20.37 20.10
CA ALA A 454 15.51 20.96 21.40
C ALA A 454 14.67 20.00 22.27
N GLY A 455 13.66 19.34 21.71
CA GLY A 455 12.84 18.37 22.47
C GLY A 455 13.64 17.16 22.95
N TRP A 456 14.59 16.67 22.15
CA TRP A 456 15.49 15.58 22.56
C TRP A 456 16.45 15.99 23.67
N GLN A 457 16.97 17.21 23.61
CA GLN A 457 17.86 17.76 24.64
C GLN A 457 17.10 18.07 25.92
N ALA A 458 15.88 18.60 25.82
CA ALA A 458 15.01 18.85 26.95
C ALA A 458 14.64 17.56 27.68
N LEU A 459 14.32 16.48 26.96
CA LEU A 459 14.03 15.19 27.57
C LEU A 459 15.23 14.66 28.37
N LYS A 460 16.46 14.80 27.86
CA LYS A 460 17.68 14.41 28.58
C LYS A 460 17.86 15.22 29.87
N ARG A 461 17.50 16.51 29.87
CA ARG A 461 17.54 17.35 31.09
C ARG A 461 16.43 17.02 32.10
N LEU A 462 15.40 16.27 31.69
CA LEU A 462 14.31 15.78 32.52
C LEU A 462 14.45 14.29 32.86
N GLU A 463 15.67 13.74 32.78
CA GLU A 463 15.93 12.31 33.07
C GLU A 463 15.50 11.93 34.50
N GLU A 464 15.72 12.80 35.47
CA GLU A 464 15.35 12.59 36.88
C GLU A 464 13.95 13.14 37.24
N TRP A 465 13.19 13.67 36.27
CA TRP A 465 11.84 14.20 36.46
C TRP A 465 10.78 13.19 35.94
N PRO A 466 9.60 13.05 36.56
CA PRO A 466 9.11 13.78 37.73
C PRO A 466 9.72 13.27 39.05
N PRO A 467 9.65 14.05 40.14
CA PRO A 467 10.06 13.61 41.47
C PRO A 467 9.40 12.29 41.90
N ALA A 468 10.10 11.49 42.70
CA ALA A 468 9.64 10.16 43.12
C ALA A 468 8.32 10.18 43.92
N ASP A 469 7.97 11.31 44.53
CA ASP A 469 6.72 11.56 45.27
C ASP A 469 5.57 12.09 44.39
N SER A 470 5.74 12.13 43.06
CA SER A 470 4.75 12.64 42.11
C SER A 470 3.50 11.77 41.91
N GLY A 471 3.48 10.55 42.48
CA GLY A 471 2.33 9.64 42.40
C GLY A 471 2.17 8.90 41.06
N TRP A 472 3.18 8.98 40.18
CA TRP A 472 3.28 8.21 38.94
C TRP A 472 4.07 6.92 39.17
N GLU A 473 3.46 5.76 38.91
CA GLU A 473 4.07 4.46 39.18
C GLU A 473 4.84 3.92 37.96
N GLY A 474 4.54 4.43 36.75
CA GLY A 474 5.29 4.13 35.52
C GLY A 474 5.60 5.40 34.73
N VAL A 475 6.88 5.77 34.61
CA VAL A 475 7.33 6.91 33.80
C VAL A 475 8.06 6.42 32.55
N HIS A 476 7.43 6.59 31.39
CA HIS A 476 7.98 6.18 30.10
C HIS A 476 8.63 7.37 29.40
N ARG A 477 9.93 7.29 29.12
CA ARG A 477 10.68 8.33 28.40
C ARG A 477 10.95 7.88 26.97
N ARG A 478 10.57 8.69 25.99
CA ARG A 478 10.72 8.37 24.56
C ARG A 478 11.30 9.56 23.80
N ILE A 479 12.39 9.31 23.08
CA ILE A 479 12.83 10.19 22.01
C ILE A 479 12.04 9.82 20.77
N LEU A 480 11.30 10.78 20.21
CA LEU A 480 10.42 10.58 19.07
C LEU A 480 10.81 11.53 17.94
N HIS A 481 10.59 11.09 16.72
CA HIS A 481 10.54 12.00 15.57
C HIS A 481 9.14 12.63 15.47
N PRO A 482 9.01 13.83 14.88
CA PRO A 482 7.70 14.45 14.67
C PRO A 482 6.74 13.52 13.90
N GLY A 483 5.45 13.61 14.21
CA GLY A 483 4.40 12.95 13.45
C GLY A 483 3.86 11.66 14.07
N LEU A 484 3.69 10.62 13.26
CA LEU A 484 2.93 9.42 13.65
C LEU A 484 3.60 8.56 14.73
N ASP A 485 4.90 8.73 14.96
CA ASP A 485 5.63 8.04 16.04
C ASP A 485 5.11 8.42 17.44
N LEU A 486 4.39 9.55 17.55
CA LEU A 486 3.74 10.00 18.78
C LEU A 486 2.52 9.14 19.15
N LEU A 487 1.75 8.65 18.18
CA LEU A 487 0.46 7.99 18.46
C LEU A 487 0.60 6.67 19.23
N PRO A 488 1.57 5.78 18.92
CA PRO A 488 1.81 4.60 19.73
C PRO A 488 2.23 4.94 21.16
N ALA A 489 2.99 6.03 21.36
CA ALA A 489 3.49 6.42 22.67
C ALA A 489 2.38 6.96 23.58
N LEU A 490 1.33 7.57 23.00
CA LEU A 490 0.16 8.07 23.72
C LEU A 490 -0.84 6.98 24.15
N ARG A 491 -0.65 5.72 23.71
CA ARG A 491 -1.55 4.63 24.08
C ARG A 491 -1.36 4.20 25.52
N GLU A 492 -2.47 3.93 26.19
CA GLU A 492 -2.50 3.35 27.52
C GLU A 492 -1.69 4.13 28.56
N VAL A 493 -1.47 5.43 28.37
CA VAL A 493 -0.91 6.30 29.41
C VAL A 493 -2.02 7.18 29.96
N ASP A 494 -1.99 7.45 31.27
CA ASP A 494 -3.01 8.28 31.91
C ASP A 494 -2.69 9.77 31.75
N ALA A 495 -1.43 10.12 31.48
CA ALA A 495 -1.03 11.45 31.07
C ALA A 495 0.21 11.47 30.16
N ALA A 496 0.37 12.54 29.38
CA ALA A 496 1.54 12.75 28.52
C ALA A 496 2.04 14.21 28.52
N LEU A 497 3.36 14.38 28.66
CA LEU A 497 4.08 15.64 28.49
C LEU A 497 4.94 15.55 27.23
N LEU A 498 4.60 16.36 26.23
CA LEU A 498 5.31 16.45 24.96
C LEU A 498 6.24 17.66 24.98
N LEU A 499 7.47 17.49 24.50
CA LEU A 499 8.49 18.54 24.42
C LEU A 499 8.86 18.71 22.95
N ASP A 500 8.54 19.86 22.37
CA ASP A 500 8.78 20.11 20.94
C ASP A 500 9.33 21.52 20.70
N ALA A 501 10.14 21.70 19.65
CA ALA A 501 10.70 23.00 19.31
C ALA A 501 9.61 23.92 18.73
N LEU A 502 9.59 25.19 19.13
CA LEU A 502 8.78 26.20 18.45
C LEU A 502 9.44 26.62 17.13
N PRO A 503 8.67 27.16 16.17
CA PRO A 503 9.21 27.63 14.90
C PRO A 503 10.37 28.63 15.07
N PRO A 504 11.32 28.68 14.12
CA PRO A 504 12.45 29.60 14.17
C PRO A 504 12.00 31.05 14.40
N GLY A 505 12.51 31.69 15.45
CA GLY A 505 12.16 33.07 15.82
C GLY A 505 11.25 33.20 17.06
N ALA A 506 10.72 32.10 17.60
CA ALA A 506 10.02 32.11 18.87
C ALA A 506 10.97 32.33 20.06
N THR A 507 10.83 33.46 20.76
CA THR A 507 11.74 33.84 21.86
C THR A 507 11.39 33.21 23.20
N ALA A 508 10.12 32.85 23.43
CA ALA A 508 9.61 32.38 24.73
C ALA A 508 8.94 31.01 24.64
N SER A 509 9.34 30.11 25.53
CA SER A 509 8.77 28.78 25.71
C SER A 509 7.43 28.84 26.44
N ARG A 510 6.49 27.96 26.08
CA ARG A 510 5.11 28.03 26.59
C ARG A 510 4.42 26.66 26.67
N LEU A 511 3.50 26.53 27.62
CA LEU A 511 2.60 25.38 27.73
C LEU A 511 1.36 25.58 26.87
N LEU A 512 1.03 24.61 26.03
CA LEU A 512 -0.16 24.57 25.17
C LEU A 512 -1.12 23.47 25.67
N ARG A 513 -2.43 23.74 25.63
CA ARG A 513 -3.50 22.87 26.18
C ARG A 513 -4.35 22.24 25.08
N ASP A 514 -5.04 21.14 25.42
CA ASP A 514 -5.93 20.32 24.59
C ASP A 514 -6.71 21.06 23.47
N HIS A 515 -7.36 22.20 23.78
CA HIS A 515 -8.14 22.94 22.78
C HIS A 515 -7.33 23.89 21.88
N ASP A 516 -6.20 24.40 22.36
CA ASP A 516 -5.33 25.32 21.61
C ASP A 516 -4.36 24.57 20.67
N LEU A 517 -4.18 23.27 20.90
CA LEU A 517 -3.32 22.37 20.12
C LEU A 517 -3.87 22.04 18.73
N LEU A 518 -5.20 22.05 18.60
CA LEU A 518 -5.91 21.69 17.36
C LEU A 518 -6.15 22.89 16.42
N THR A 519 -5.81 24.10 16.86
CA THR A 519 -6.15 25.36 16.17
C THR A 519 -4.95 26.24 15.79
N ALA A 520 -3.72 25.87 16.18
CA ALA A 520 -2.53 26.64 15.85
C ALA A 520 -2.07 26.41 14.38
N PRO A 521 -1.70 27.48 13.63
CA PRO A 521 -1.34 27.36 12.22
C PRO A 521 0.02 26.67 12.01
N VAL A 522 0.02 25.74 11.05
CA VAL A 522 1.15 24.92 10.60
C VAL A 522 2.15 25.77 9.81
N THR A 523 3.42 25.78 10.22
CA THR A 523 4.51 26.20 9.32
C THR A 523 5.70 25.24 9.43
N GLY A 524 5.98 24.54 8.32
CA GLY A 524 7.35 24.17 7.95
C GLY A 524 7.75 22.69 7.94
N SER A 525 7.24 21.88 6.99
CA SER A 525 8.05 20.93 6.19
C SER A 525 7.14 20.12 5.23
N ALA A 526 7.56 19.94 3.99
CA ALA A 526 6.82 19.17 2.97
C ALA A 526 6.89 17.63 3.16
N HIS A 527 7.56 17.13 4.21
CA HIS A 527 7.85 15.69 4.37
C HIS A 527 7.73 15.15 5.82
N ALA A 528 7.10 15.87 6.76
CA ALA A 528 6.84 15.34 8.10
C ALA A 528 5.51 15.88 8.65
N LEU A 529 4.68 15.00 9.20
CA LEU A 529 3.54 15.40 10.02
C LEU A 529 4.09 16.02 11.32
N GLY A 530 3.59 17.18 11.72
CA GLY A 530 3.95 17.80 13.00
C GLY A 530 3.23 17.15 14.18
N VAL A 531 3.55 17.64 15.38
CA VAL A 531 2.91 17.19 16.64
C VAL A 531 1.42 17.51 16.65
N SER A 532 1.02 18.69 16.15
CA SER A 532 -0.38 19.11 16.00
C SER A 532 -1.21 18.14 15.17
N GLU A 533 -0.69 17.72 14.02
CA GLU A 533 -1.36 16.83 13.08
C GLU A 533 -1.49 15.41 13.65
N ALA A 534 -0.46 14.96 14.37
CA ALA A 534 -0.51 13.69 15.09
C ALA A 534 -1.63 13.70 16.16
N LEU A 535 -1.72 14.75 16.97
CA LEU A 535 -2.74 14.87 18.01
C LEU A 535 -4.17 14.94 17.43
N ALA A 536 -4.36 15.65 16.32
CA ALA A 536 -5.64 15.71 15.62
C ALA A 536 -6.09 14.33 15.10
N LEU A 537 -5.14 13.46 14.71
CA LEU A 537 -5.41 12.08 14.30
C LEU A 537 -5.71 11.15 15.49
N ALA A 538 -5.07 11.37 16.66
CA ALA A 538 -5.31 10.56 17.86
C ALA A 538 -6.73 10.72 18.43
N GLN A 539 -7.34 11.91 18.29
CA GLN A 539 -8.64 12.23 18.89
C GLN A 539 -9.79 11.31 18.41
N PRO A 540 -10.10 11.19 17.10
CA PRO A 540 -11.18 10.32 16.63
C PRO A 540 -10.89 8.83 16.83
N LEU A 541 -9.61 8.46 16.99
CA LEU A 541 -9.18 7.08 17.25
C LEU A 541 -9.28 6.68 18.73
N GLY A 542 -9.64 7.60 19.62
CA GLY A 542 -9.70 7.35 21.06
C GLY A 542 -8.33 7.08 21.68
N LEU A 543 -7.25 7.63 21.11
CA LEU A 543 -5.87 7.38 21.53
C LEU A 543 -5.27 8.51 22.39
N LEU A 544 -5.98 9.62 22.57
CA LEU A 544 -5.50 10.70 23.43
C LEU A 544 -5.62 10.31 24.90
N PRO A 545 -4.57 10.52 25.71
CA PRO A 545 -4.67 10.30 27.14
C PRO A 545 -5.62 11.34 27.77
N PRO A 546 -6.21 11.03 28.94
CA PRO A 546 -7.10 11.96 29.64
C PRO A 546 -6.47 13.32 29.98
N ARG A 547 -5.13 13.37 30.09
CA ARG A 547 -4.36 14.56 30.42
C ARG A 547 -3.17 14.70 29.47
N LEU A 548 -3.20 15.69 28.59
CA LEU A 548 -2.13 15.97 27.63
C LEU A 548 -1.63 17.40 27.76
N VAL A 549 -0.30 17.55 27.83
CA VAL A 549 0.35 18.87 27.88
C VAL A 549 1.48 18.91 26.86
N LEU A 550 1.50 19.94 26.02
CA LEU A 550 2.64 20.22 25.13
C LEU A 550 3.43 21.41 25.68
N LEU A 551 4.73 21.24 25.81
CA LEU A 551 5.68 22.30 26.11
C LEU A 551 6.43 22.67 24.81
N GLY A 552 6.07 23.83 24.25
CA GLY A 552 6.78 24.41 23.13
C GLY A 552 8.05 25.11 23.61
N LEU A 553 9.20 24.72 23.06
CA LEU A 553 10.54 25.17 23.43
C LEU A 553 10.98 26.31 22.49
N GLY A 554 10.99 27.55 23.01
CA GLY A 554 11.57 28.72 22.35
C GLY A 554 13.04 28.92 22.74
N ASN A 555 13.68 30.01 22.31
CA ASN A 555 15.12 30.25 22.56
C ASN A 555 15.51 30.26 24.06
N ASP A 556 14.57 30.54 24.96
CA ASP A 556 14.77 30.59 26.41
C ASP A 556 14.59 29.24 27.13
N TRP A 557 14.31 28.15 26.38
CA TRP A 557 13.83 26.89 26.97
C TRP A 557 14.76 26.33 28.05
N GLU A 558 16.07 26.46 27.87
CA GLU A 558 17.05 25.97 28.83
C GLU A 558 16.90 26.60 30.22
N ALA A 559 16.52 27.88 30.29
CA ALA A 559 16.38 28.62 31.54
C ALA A 559 15.03 28.37 32.22
N CYS A 560 14.01 27.91 31.48
CA CYS A 560 12.65 27.79 31.98
C CYS A 560 12.09 26.36 32.01
N LEU A 561 12.79 25.37 31.45
CA LEU A 561 12.33 23.99 31.30
C LEU A 561 11.80 23.37 32.59
N LEU A 562 12.57 23.37 33.68
CA LEU A 562 12.16 22.75 34.94
C LEU A 562 10.93 23.43 35.55
N ARG A 563 10.87 24.77 35.49
CA ARG A 563 9.71 25.54 35.97
C ARG A 563 8.46 25.20 35.16
N LEU A 564 8.56 25.11 33.84
CA LEU A 564 7.43 24.79 32.96
C LEU A 564 7.00 23.32 33.09
N ALA A 565 7.95 22.40 33.26
CA ALA A 565 7.65 21.00 33.57
C ALA A 565 6.92 20.87 34.92
N GLN A 566 7.34 21.59 35.96
CA GLN A 566 6.64 21.60 37.26
C GLN A 566 5.20 22.14 37.13
N GLN A 567 5.00 23.17 36.32
CA GLN A 567 3.66 23.70 36.02
C GLN A 567 2.83 22.72 35.20
N ALA A 568 3.45 21.91 34.32
CA ALA A 568 2.77 20.84 33.61
C ALA A 568 2.32 19.74 34.57
N LEU A 569 3.17 19.32 35.53
CA LEU A 569 2.83 18.30 36.53
C LEU A 569 1.61 18.67 37.36
N GLN A 570 1.49 19.94 37.77
CA GLN A 570 0.33 20.43 38.52
C GLN A 570 -0.99 20.42 37.72
N ARG A 571 -0.90 20.29 36.40
CA ARG A 571 -2.03 20.24 35.46
C ARG A 571 -2.32 18.82 34.97
N MET A 572 -1.44 17.87 35.29
CA MET A 572 -1.52 16.45 34.99
C MET A 572 -1.95 15.67 36.22
#